data_AF-A0AAV3HQ22-F1
#
_entry.id   AF-A0AAV3HQ22-F1
#
_cell.length_a   1.000
_cell.length_b   1.000
_cell.length_c   1.000
_cell.angle_alpha   90.00
_cell.angle_beta   90.00
_cell.angle_gamma   90.00
#
_symmetry.space_group_name_H-M   'P 1'
#
loop_
_entity.id
_entity.type
_entity.pdbx_description
1 polymer ?
#
loop_
_entity_poly.entity_id
_entity_poly.type
_entity_poly.pdbx_seq_one_letter_code
_entity_poly.pdbx_strand_id
1 'polypeptide(L)'
;MKNKAAMLLGLAFISVNAYSIQLNLLLKTDINVNNLYTESITDIEFSPAVLDVEVNYSENPYGFETASTTMKVNTTIPKEVVGASFVTTMTKNTSTCTLYTGDRITPTDLVKVLFDGDPMIVNIGVANDYNSDDGEFKTSLHDLELEFSSFSDVGINGYPEKCNGEIEISVGANI
;
A
#
# COMPACT_ATOMS: atom_id res chain seq x y z
N MET A 1 17.68 78.65 -62.94
CA MET A 1 17.09 77.31 -62.75
C MET A 1 17.18 76.95 -61.27
N LYS A 2 16.08 76.43 -60.68
CA LYS A 2 15.89 76.24 -59.23
C LYS A 2 16.70 75.05 -58.71
N ASN A 3 17.58 75.25 -57.72
CA ASN A 3 18.17 74.15 -56.96
C ASN A 3 17.28 73.83 -55.75
N LYS A 4 16.69 72.63 -55.76
CA LYS A 4 15.94 72.08 -54.62
C LYS A 4 16.95 71.45 -53.65
N ALA A 5 16.98 71.94 -52.42
CA ALA A 5 17.67 71.28 -51.31
C ALA A 5 16.84 70.05 -50.89
N ALA A 6 17.42 68.86 -50.99
CA ALA A 6 16.87 67.64 -50.39
C ALA A 6 17.45 67.50 -48.98
N MET A 7 16.58 67.60 -47.98
CA MET A 7 16.92 67.41 -46.57
C MET A 7 16.94 65.90 -46.29
N LEU A 8 18.13 65.34 -46.03
CA LEU A 8 18.27 63.96 -45.56
C LEU A 8 17.87 63.90 -44.07
N LEU A 9 16.80 63.19 -43.78
CA LEU A 9 16.38 62.84 -42.41
C LEU A 9 17.17 61.59 -41.98
N GLY A 10 18.20 61.78 -41.16
CA GLY A 10 18.96 60.67 -40.58
C GLY A 10 18.17 60.00 -39.45
N LEU A 11 17.75 58.76 -39.65
CA LEU A 11 17.18 57.90 -38.61
C LEU A 11 18.30 57.41 -37.68
N ALA A 12 18.35 57.95 -36.46
CA ALA A 12 19.21 57.45 -35.40
C ALA A 12 18.56 56.19 -34.79
N PHE A 13 19.18 55.03 -35.00
CA PHE A 13 18.82 53.79 -34.30
C PHE A 13 19.35 53.87 -32.87
N ILE A 14 18.44 54.07 -31.91
CA ILE A 14 18.77 53.97 -30.48
C ILE A 14 18.69 52.48 -30.12
N SER A 15 19.86 51.82 -30.07
CA SER A 15 19.95 50.45 -29.58
C SER A 15 19.71 50.44 -28.06
N VAL A 16 18.59 49.86 -27.63
CA VAL A 16 18.28 49.64 -26.21
C VAL A 16 19.00 48.37 -25.77
N ASN A 17 20.09 48.50 -25.00
CA ASN A 17 20.74 47.35 -24.38
C ASN A 17 19.85 46.83 -23.25
N ALA A 18 19.21 45.68 -23.47
CA ALA A 18 18.48 44.97 -22.42
C ALA A 18 19.47 44.21 -21.56
N TYR A 19 19.69 44.67 -20.32
CA TYR A 19 20.50 43.96 -19.34
C TYR A 19 19.63 42.88 -18.68
N SER A 20 19.96 41.60 -18.88
CA SER A 20 19.34 40.51 -18.12
C SER A 20 20.12 40.25 -16.84
N ILE A 21 19.46 40.36 -15.70
CA ILE A 21 20.00 39.91 -14.41
C ILE A 21 19.72 38.42 -14.29
N GLN A 22 20.77 37.62 -14.13
CA GLN A 22 20.67 36.18 -13.93
C GLN A 22 20.81 35.90 -12.43
N LEU A 23 19.72 35.45 -11.81
CA LEU A 23 19.67 35.06 -10.40
C LEU A 23 19.68 33.54 -10.31
N ASN A 24 20.68 32.99 -9.63
CA ASN A 24 20.74 31.56 -9.33
C ASN A 24 20.09 31.31 -7.97
N LEU A 25 19.03 30.51 -7.96
CA LEU A 25 18.44 30.00 -6.72
C LEU A 25 19.19 28.73 -6.32
N LEU A 26 19.97 28.82 -5.23
CA LEU A 26 20.64 27.66 -4.68
C LEU A 26 19.65 26.86 -3.83
N LEU A 27 19.24 25.69 -4.31
CA LEU A 27 18.44 24.75 -3.53
C LEU A 27 19.38 23.89 -2.69
N LYS A 28 19.23 23.96 -1.37
CA LYS A 28 19.97 23.14 -0.40
C LYS A 28 18.96 22.36 0.42
N THR A 29 19.14 21.05 0.54
CA THR A 29 18.36 20.18 1.43
C THR A 29 19.30 19.56 2.44
N ASP A 30 18.88 19.53 3.71
CA ASP A 30 19.60 18.88 4.80
C ASP A 30 18.90 17.54 5.09
N ILE A 31 19.55 16.42 4.78
CA ILE A 31 19.04 15.08 5.10
C ILE A 31 19.55 14.70 6.49
N ASN A 32 18.67 14.68 7.48
CA ASN A 32 19.01 14.24 8.83
C ASN A 32 19.00 12.70 8.92
N VAL A 33 20.17 12.09 8.73
CA VAL A 33 20.37 10.63 8.80
C VAL A 33 20.17 10.03 10.19
N ASN A 34 20.03 10.84 11.25
CA ASN A 34 19.73 10.33 12.59
C ASN A 34 18.25 9.88 12.75
N ASN A 35 17.41 10.18 11.77
CA ASN A 35 15.99 9.79 11.74
C ASN A 35 15.74 8.64 10.75
N LEU A 36 16.74 7.79 10.50
CA LEU A 36 16.57 6.59 9.70
C LEU A 36 15.96 5.50 10.59
N TYR A 37 14.65 5.33 10.49
CA TYR A 37 13.82 4.43 11.32
C TYR A 37 13.83 2.98 10.84
N THR A 38 15.01 2.42 10.53
CA THR A 38 15.15 1.11 9.87
C THR A 38 14.65 -0.07 10.69
N GLU A 39 14.57 0.07 12.02
CA GLU A 39 14.09 -0.96 12.96
C GLU A 39 12.99 -0.41 13.89
N SER A 40 12.16 0.49 13.38
CA SER A 40 11.19 1.20 14.22
C SER A 40 9.87 0.47 14.44
N ILE A 41 9.55 -0.56 13.66
CA ILE A 41 8.36 -1.38 13.89
C ILE A 41 8.66 -2.29 15.08
N THR A 42 7.91 -2.10 16.16
CA THR A 42 8.12 -2.87 17.39
C THR A 42 7.25 -4.09 17.47
N ASP A 43 6.04 -4.03 16.92
CA ASP A 43 5.05 -5.08 17.07
C ASP A 43 3.95 -5.00 16.00
N ILE A 44 3.35 -6.16 15.71
CA ILE A 44 2.21 -6.31 14.78
C ILE A 44 1.18 -7.21 15.45
N GLU A 45 -0.03 -6.70 15.62
CA GLU A 45 -1.12 -7.41 16.29
C GLU A 45 -2.31 -7.61 15.34
N PHE A 46 -2.96 -8.77 15.40
CA PHE A 46 -4.23 -9.02 14.73
C PHE A 46 -5.36 -9.14 15.76
N SER A 47 -6.48 -8.47 15.50
CA SER A 47 -7.65 -8.51 16.37
C SER A 47 -8.93 -8.73 15.56
N PRO A 48 -9.53 -9.94 15.60
CA PRO A 48 -9.05 -11.14 16.29
C PRO A 48 -7.86 -11.83 15.58
N ALA A 49 -7.01 -12.53 16.32
CA ALA A 49 -5.86 -13.26 15.77
C ALA A 49 -6.22 -14.61 15.12
N VAL A 50 -7.39 -15.16 15.44
CA VAL A 50 -7.92 -16.40 14.87
C VAL A 50 -9.34 -16.12 14.40
N LEU A 51 -9.65 -16.54 13.17
CA LEU A 51 -10.96 -16.38 12.56
C LEU A 51 -11.61 -17.75 12.40
N ASP A 52 -12.77 -17.92 13.03
CA ASP A 52 -13.68 -19.04 12.75
C ASP A 52 -14.64 -18.59 11.67
N VAL A 53 -14.67 -19.31 10.54
CA VAL A 53 -15.50 -18.95 9.38
C VAL A 53 -16.59 -20.00 9.15
N GLU A 54 -17.81 -19.53 8.95
CA GLU A 54 -18.97 -20.40 8.69
C GLU A 54 -19.14 -20.67 7.20
N VAL A 55 -19.84 -21.75 6.86
CA VAL A 55 -20.20 -22.05 5.47
C VAL A 55 -21.39 -21.17 5.07
N ASN A 56 -21.26 -20.45 3.97
CA ASN A 56 -22.36 -19.72 3.36
C ASN A 56 -23.24 -20.69 2.55
N TYR A 57 -24.38 -21.09 3.14
CA TYR A 57 -25.36 -21.98 2.50
C TYR A 57 -26.32 -21.27 1.53
N SER A 58 -26.23 -19.95 1.40
CA SER A 58 -27.16 -19.16 0.58
C SER A 58 -26.75 -19.07 -0.90
N GLU A 59 -25.47 -19.31 -1.20
CA GLU A 59 -24.90 -19.23 -2.54
C GLU A 59 -24.58 -20.64 -3.09
N ASN A 60 -24.89 -20.89 -4.37
CA ASN A 60 -24.45 -22.09 -5.07
C ASN A 60 -23.55 -21.66 -6.23
N PRO A 61 -22.28 -22.08 -6.26
CA PRO A 61 -21.66 -23.08 -5.39
C PRO A 61 -21.29 -22.51 -4.01
N TYR A 62 -21.53 -23.28 -2.96
CA TYR A 62 -21.33 -22.87 -1.57
C TYR A 62 -19.87 -22.47 -1.30
N GLY A 63 -19.65 -21.43 -0.50
CA GLY A 63 -18.33 -20.97 -0.05
C GLY A 63 -18.31 -20.74 1.46
N PHE A 64 -17.23 -20.17 1.99
CA PHE A 64 -17.25 -19.64 3.36
C PHE A 64 -17.79 -18.21 3.36
N GLU A 65 -18.37 -17.78 4.48
CA GLU A 65 -18.69 -16.37 4.69
C GLU A 65 -17.40 -15.53 4.74
N THR A 66 -17.49 -14.29 4.27
CA THR A 66 -16.40 -13.32 4.41
C THR A 66 -16.08 -13.12 5.90
N ALA A 67 -14.80 -13.05 6.21
CA ALA A 67 -14.31 -12.80 7.57
C ALA A 67 -13.36 -11.61 7.59
N SER A 68 -13.28 -10.92 8.72
CA SER A 68 -12.43 -9.75 8.86
C SER A 68 -11.67 -9.72 10.18
N THR A 69 -10.49 -9.12 10.14
CA THR A 69 -9.65 -8.82 11.29
C THR A 69 -9.00 -7.45 11.10
N THR A 70 -8.56 -6.82 12.20
CA THR A 70 -7.79 -5.59 12.14
C THR A 70 -6.33 -5.89 12.42
N MET A 71 -5.43 -5.41 11.56
CA MET A 71 -3.98 -5.40 11.80
C MET A 71 -3.57 -4.06 12.42
N LYS A 72 -2.87 -4.11 13.55
CA LYS A 72 -2.26 -2.96 14.20
C LYS A 72 -0.75 -3.02 14.05
N VAL A 73 -0.15 -1.94 13.55
CA VAL A 73 1.30 -1.74 13.50
C VAL A 73 1.70 -0.77 14.59
N ASN A 74 2.56 -1.20 15.51
CA ASN A 74 3.13 -0.36 16.57
C ASN A 74 4.58 0.01 16.22
N THR A 75 4.97 1.25 16.52
CA THR A 75 6.33 1.73 16.23
C THR A 75 6.94 2.55 17.34
N THR A 76 8.24 2.85 17.21
CA THR A 76 8.95 3.88 17.99
C THR A 76 9.22 5.15 17.17
N ILE A 77 8.52 5.35 16.05
CA ILE A 77 8.66 6.58 15.26
C ILE A 77 7.88 7.68 15.97
N PRO A 78 8.50 8.80 16.40
CA PRO A 78 7.76 9.89 17.03
C PRO A 78 6.63 10.39 16.14
N LYS A 79 5.46 10.67 16.74
CA LYS A 79 4.26 11.05 15.99
C LYS A 79 4.43 12.28 15.11
N GLU A 80 5.34 13.19 15.47
CA GLU A 80 5.64 14.44 14.78
C GLU A 80 6.46 14.25 13.49
N VAL A 81 7.06 13.08 13.29
CA VAL A 81 7.80 12.78 12.06
C VAL A 81 6.84 12.79 10.87
N VAL A 82 7.20 13.47 9.79
CA VAL A 82 6.41 13.51 8.55
C VAL A 82 7.11 12.67 7.48
N GLY A 83 6.33 11.97 6.65
CA GLY A 83 6.85 11.21 5.52
C GLY A 83 7.41 9.83 5.86
N ALA A 84 7.22 9.34 7.08
CA ALA A 84 7.50 7.95 7.41
C ALA A 84 6.39 7.04 6.83
N SER A 85 6.80 5.93 6.22
CA SER A 85 5.90 4.93 5.64
C SER A 85 6.45 3.52 5.93
N PHE A 86 5.68 2.51 5.59
CA PHE A 86 6.08 1.11 5.70
C PHE A 86 5.56 0.32 4.49
N VAL A 87 6.10 -0.87 4.27
CA VAL A 87 5.65 -1.79 3.23
C VAL A 87 5.01 -3.00 3.87
N THR A 88 3.81 -3.34 3.42
CA THR A 88 3.11 -4.58 3.78
C THR A 88 3.25 -5.56 2.61
N THR A 89 3.64 -6.80 2.88
CA THR A 89 3.76 -7.88 1.89
C THR A 89 3.11 -9.15 2.41
N MET A 90 2.13 -9.70 1.68
CA MET A 90 1.64 -11.05 1.99
C MET A 90 2.67 -12.07 1.49
N THR A 91 3.29 -12.82 2.39
CA THR A 91 4.32 -13.81 2.07
C THR A 91 3.77 -15.22 1.94
N LYS A 92 2.59 -15.47 2.52
CA LYS A 92 1.91 -16.77 2.46
C LYS A 92 0.40 -16.58 2.39
N ASN A 93 -0.24 -17.39 1.55
CA ASN A 93 -1.68 -17.59 1.53
C ASN A 93 -1.90 -19.06 1.14
N THR A 94 -2.24 -19.89 2.12
CA THR A 94 -2.37 -21.33 1.92
C THR A 94 -3.63 -21.84 2.58
N SER A 95 -4.24 -22.85 1.96
CA SER A 95 -5.45 -23.50 2.46
C SER A 95 -5.35 -25.00 2.30
N THR A 96 -5.85 -25.76 3.26
CA THR A 96 -5.96 -27.22 3.18
C THR A 96 -7.32 -27.66 3.70
N CYS A 97 -8.03 -28.43 2.90
CA CYS A 97 -9.33 -28.99 3.25
C CYS A 97 -9.25 -30.52 3.35
N THR A 98 -10.01 -31.09 4.28
CA THR A 98 -10.28 -32.53 4.38
C THR A 98 -11.73 -32.77 3.97
N LEU A 99 -11.96 -33.68 3.04
CA LEU A 99 -13.29 -34.09 2.61
C LEU A 99 -13.86 -35.15 3.55
N TYR A 100 -15.17 -35.36 3.52
CA TYR A 100 -15.83 -36.45 4.26
C TYR A 100 -15.36 -37.86 3.83
N THR A 101 -14.73 -37.99 2.65
CA THR A 101 -14.08 -39.23 2.21
C THR A 101 -12.76 -39.50 2.94
N GLY A 102 -12.23 -38.52 3.67
CA GLY A 102 -10.90 -38.52 4.27
C GLY A 102 -9.80 -37.94 3.37
N ASP A 103 -10.11 -37.62 2.11
CA ASP A 103 -9.14 -37.05 1.17
C ASP A 103 -8.73 -35.64 1.58
N ARG A 104 -7.43 -35.33 1.44
CA ARG A 104 -6.89 -33.99 1.68
C ARG A 104 -6.61 -33.29 0.38
N ILE A 105 -7.04 -32.04 0.28
CA ILE A 105 -6.86 -31.19 -0.90
C ILE A 105 -6.31 -29.83 -0.49
N THR A 106 -5.55 -29.23 -1.39
CA THR A 106 -4.92 -27.91 -1.21
C THR A 106 -5.43 -27.03 -2.35
N PRO A 107 -6.62 -26.42 -2.20
CA PRO A 107 -7.18 -25.56 -3.24
C PRO A 107 -6.29 -24.33 -3.41
N THR A 108 -6.01 -23.98 -4.67
CA THR A 108 -5.44 -22.68 -5.02
C THR A 108 -6.58 -21.66 -5.06
N ASP A 109 -6.30 -20.42 -4.67
CA ASP A 109 -7.25 -19.30 -4.79
C ASP A 109 -8.58 -19.47 -4.04
N LEU A 110 -8.59 -20.29 -2.98
CA LEU A 110 -9.76 -20.39 -2.07
C LEU A 110 -10.02 -19.09 -1.33
N VAL A 111 -8.96 -18.36 -0.97
CA VAL A 111 -9.03 -17.14 -0.18
C VAL A 111 -8.37 -16.00 -0.92
N LYS A 112 -9.10 -14.91 -1.11
CA LYS A 112 -8.59 -13.61 -1.54
C LYS A 112 -8.52 -12.71 -0.31
N VAL A 113 -7.37 -12.08 -0.12
CA VAL A 113 -7.12 -11.19 1.03
C VAL A 113 -7.16 -9.75 0.54
N LEU A 114 -8.00 -8.93 1.16
CA LEU A 114 -8.04 -7.49 0.95
C LEU A 114 -7.40 -6.78 2.13
N PHE A 115 -6.56 -5.78 1.85
CA PHE A 115 -5.93 -4.90 2.82
C PHE A 115 -6.44 -3.48 2.56
N ASP A 116 -7.18 -2.91 3.49
CA ASP A 116 -7.91 -1.63 3.32
C ASP A 116 -8.80 -1.59 2.06
N GLY A 117 -9.37 -2.76 1.70
CA GLY A 117 -10.21 -2.94 0.51
C GLY A 117 -9.44 -3.27 -0.78
N ASP A 118 -8.12 -3.16 -0.80
CA ASP A 118 -7.29 -3.47 -1.97
C ASP A 118 -6.77 -4.91 -1.92
N PRO A 119 -6.81 -5.67 -3.04
CA PRO A 119 -6.37 -7.05 -3.06
C PRO A 119 -4.86 -7.17 -2.85
N MET A 120 -4.46 -8.01 -1.89
CA MET A 120 -3.08 -8.40 -1.69
C MET A 120 -2.68 -9.51 -2.67
N ILE A 121 -1.48 -9.38 -3.23
CA ILE A 121 -0.86 -10.42 -4.06
C ILE A 121 0.36 -10.95 -3.33
N VAL A 122 0.51 -12.29 -3.29
CA VAL A 122 1.63 -12.93 -2.61
C VAL A 122 2.96 -12.45 -3.20
N ASN A 123 3.91 -12.08 -2.33
CA ASN A 123 5.23 -11.51 -2.64
C ASN A 123 5.22 -10.16 -3.39
N ILE A 124 4.10 -9.43 -3.36
CA ILE A 124 4.04 -8.05 -3.86
C ILE A 124 3.84 -7.12 -2.66
N GLY A 125 4.81 -6.23 -2.44
CA GLY A 125 4.77 -5.24 -1.37
C GLY A 125 3.99 -3.99 -1.78
N VAL A 126 3.19 -3.47 -0.86
CA VAL A 126 2.45 -2.21 -1.01
C VAL A 126 2.92 -1.24 0.06
N ALA A 127 3.27 -0.01 -0.34
CA ALA A 127 3.65 1.05 0.59
C ALA A 127 2.40 1.65 1.24
N ASN A 128 2.46 1.84 2.55
CA ASN A 128 1.38 2.35 3.39
C ASN A 128 1.91 3.46 4.30
N ASP A 129 1.06 4.45 4.53
CA ASP A 129 1.33 5.51 5.50
C ASP A 129 0.80 5.11 6.88
N TYR A 130 1.46 5.59 7.93
CA TYR A 130 0.94 5.49 9.28
C TYR A 130 -0.29 6.40 9.44
N ASN A 131 -1.43 5.83 9.82
CA ASN A 131 -2.71 6.54 9.89
C ASN A 131 -3.17 6.90 11.32
N SER A 132 -2.36 6.61 12.34
CA SER A 132 -2.71 6.84 13.75
C SER A 132 -1.47 7.11 14.63
N ASP A 133 -1.69 7.33 15.93
CA ASP A 133 -0.64 7.44 16.95
C ASP A 133 -1.17 6.99 18.33
N ASP A 134 -0.26 6.58 19.22
CA ASP A 134 -0.56 6.19 20.60
C ASP A 134 -0.40 7.34 21.61
N GLY A 135 -0.17 8.56 21.12
CA GLY A 135 0.14 9.75 21.92
C GLY A 135 1.63 10.11 21.97
N GLU A 136 2.53 9.16 21.71
CA GLU A 136 3.99 9.37 21.65
C GLU A 136 4.56 8.95 20.28
N PHE A 137 4.15 7.79 19.79
CA PHE A 137 4.65 7.18 18.57
C PHE A 137 3.56 6.96 17.53
N LYS A 138 3.97 6.87 16.27
CA LYS A 138 3.10 6.50 15.16
C LYS A 138 2.61 5.08 15.32
N THR A 139 1.34 4.88 15.00
CA THR A 139 0.72 3.58 14.86
C THR A 139 -0.04 3.52 13.55
N SER A 140 -0.47 2.33 13.17
CA SER A 140 -1.37 2.17 12.04
C SER A 140 -2.38 1.08 12.29
N LEU A 141 -3.63 1.29 11.86
CA LEU A 141 -4.71 0.32 11.92
C LEU A 141 -5.20 0.05 10.51
N HIS A 142 -5.29 -1.22 10.14
CA HIS A 142 -5.66 -1.64 8.79
C HIS A 142 -6.69 -2.75 8.84
N ASP A 143 -7.65 -2.68 7.93
CA ASP A 143 -8.68 -3.70 7.80
C ASP A 143 -8.17 -4.81 6.87
N LEU A 144 -8.28 -6.04 7.35
CA LEU A 144 -8.03 -7.24 6.57
C LEU A 144 -9.33 -7.99 6.38
N GLU A 145 -9.72 -8.18 5.13
CA GLU A 145 -10.89 -8.95 4.75
C GLU A 145 -10.48 -10.20 3.97
N LEU A 146 -11.06 -11.34 4.34
CA LEU A 146 -10.87 -12.62 3.69
C LEU A 146 -12.16 -12.94 2.92
N GLU A 147 -12.09 -12.81 1.60
CA GLU A 147 -13.15 -13.23 0.70
C GLU A 147 -12.87 -14.65 0.22
N PHE A 148 -13.88 -15.53 0.31
CA PHE A 148 -13.72 -16.93 -0.05
C PHE A 148 -14.38 -17.23 -1.39
N SER A 149 -13.64 -17.87 -2.28
CA SER A 149 -14.19 -18.44 -3.51
C SER A 149 -15.17 -19.56 -3.17
N SER A 150 -16.11 -19.81 -4.09
CA SER A 150 -16.95 -21.00 -3.95
C SER A 150 -16.13 -22.28 -4.01
N PHE A 151 -16.59 -23.32 -3.33
CA PHE A 151 -15.93 -24.63 -3.30
C PHE A 151 -15.74 -25.21 -4.70
N SER A 152 -16.73 -25.10 -5.59
CA SER A 152 -16.57 -25.67 -6.94
C SER A 152 -15.59 -24.89 -7.81
N ASP A 153 -15.48 -23.57 -7.62
CA ASP A 153 -14.54 -22.75 -8.41
C ASP A 153 -13.08 -23.15 -8.14
N VAL A 154 -12.82 -23.67 -6.94
CA VAL A 154 -11.50 -24.15 -6.53
C VAL A 154 -11.37 -25.67 -6.54
N GLY A 155 -12.27 -26.36 -7.26
CA GLY A 155 -12.19 -27.80 -7.51
C GLY A 155 -12.55 -28.69 -6.32
N ILE A 156 -13.22 -28.14 -5.30
CA ILE A 156 -13.77 -28.89 -4.18
C ILE A 156 -15.15 -29.40 -4.58
N ASN A 157 -15.28 -30.72 -4.79
CA ASN A 157 -16.55 -31.35 -5.09
C ASN A 157 -17.31 -31.64 -3.78
N GLY A 158 -18.42 -30.96 -3.56
CA GLY A 158 -19.25 -31.11 -2.36
C GLY A 158 -18.77 -30.23 -1.20
N TYR A 159 -18.99 -30.68 0.04
CA TYR A 159 -18.63 -29.93 1.24
C TYR A 159 -17.38 -30.52 1.90
N PRO A 160 -16.38 -29.69 2.24
CA PRO A 160 -15.29 -30.16 3.09
C PRO A 160 -15.82 -30.45 4.51
N GLU A 161 -15.25 -31.46 5.16
CA GLU A 161 -15.46 -31.72 6.59
C GLU A 161 -14.83 -30.59 7.42
N LYS A 162 -13.63 -30.15 7.02
CA LYS A 162 -12.86 -29.10 7.66
C LYS A 162 -11.89 -28.48 6.69
N CYS A 163 -11.70 -27.16 6.79
CA CYS A 163 -10.61 -26.45 6.13
C CYS A 163 -9.80 -25.70 7.17
N ASN A 164 -8.49 -25.57 6.92
CA ASN A 164 -7.59 -24.74 7.70
C ASN A 164 -6.79 -23.91 6.71
N GLY A 165 -6.57 -22.65 7.05
CA GLY A 165 -5.80 -21.72 6.24
C GLY A 165 -4.76 -20.98 7.08
N GLU A 166 -3.77 -20.44 6.39
CA GLU A 166 -2.74 -19.60 6.99
C GLU A 166 -2.36 -18.50 6.01
N ILE A 167 -2.43 -17.26 6.50
CA ILE A 167 -1.95 -16.07 5.81
C ILE A 167 -0.78 -15.53 6.63
N GLU A 168 0.32 -15.20 5.97
CA GLU A 168 1.47 -14.56 6.60
C GLU A 168 1.68 -13.20 5.93
N ILE A 169 1.82 -12.16 6.74
CA ILE A 169 2.05 -10.80 6.31
C ILE A 169 3.34 -10.31 6.96
N SER A 170 4.28 -9.87 6.12
CA SER A 170 5.50 -9.18 6.53
C SER A 170 5.28 -7.68 6.44
N VAL A 171 5.67 -6.95 7.48
CA VAL A 171 5.66 -5.49 7.51
C VAL A 171 7.09 -5.01 7.72
N GLY A 172 7.59 -4.16 6.82
CA GLY A 172 8.93 -3.60 6.87
C GLY A 172 8.91 -2.08 6.79
N ALA A 173 9.80 -1.39 7.50
CA ALA A 173 9.94 0.05 7.36
C ALA A 173 10.41 0.40 5.94
N ASN A 174 9.76 1.38 5.30
CA ASN A 174 10.17 1.88 3.99
C ASN A 174 11.02 3.14 4.19
N ILE A 175 12.17 3.20 3.54
CA ILE A 175 13.18 4.27 3.69
C ILE A 175 13.23 5.12 2.43
#